data_AF-A0AAU1PNJ7-F1
#
_entry.id   AF-A0AAU1PNJ7-F1
#
_cell.length_a   1.000
_cell.length_b   1.000
_cell.length_c   1.000
_cell.angle_alpha   90.00
_cell.angle_beta   90.00
_cell.angle_gamma   90.00
#
_symmetry.space_group_name_H-M   'P 1'
#
loop_
_entity.id
_entity.type
_entity.pdbx_description
1 polymer ?
#
loop_
_entity_poly.entity_id
_entity_poly.type
_entity_poly.pdbx_seq_one_letter_code
_entity_poly.pdbx_strand_id
1 'polypeptide(L)'
;MGALVPVWALAWLTLLLPAAVLLIRAGATPSVSCVPLIAMTMAVTVAYSVIGFTASLVVSHFVAAPVLAAAVWYAVAASWSFSDPMWIRHVLGQYPTTLMFGELPAFSSLASHVLFVGGIATALGLLALLRNRWPVRVAAGVVVAAACTLSSYALVADWGASPPLLRGRAPVSCTGIRPQICLPRVTDGKAEEISADYRAVSRDLARLNVSVDVPRKIVDSILDGRYPQSSTSHVWYLALTGTRDQESMRFQMAHLAAVPRCHHLDRGAEQRIDLWVGGLTRTRNAALRRERQEAFTPAQRRTLEQSARTVVSVEKMPVAAQAAWYVKTRDGACVTSSAVAG
;
A
#
# COMPACT_ATOMS: atom_id res chain seq x y z
N MET A 1 -34.39 21.36 -11.41
CA MET A 1 -32.92 21.22 -11.39
C MET A 1 -32.22 22.43 -10.78
N GLY A 2 -32.64 23.68 -11.05
CA GLY A 2 -32.02 24.87 -10.46
C GLY A 2 -31.91 24.89 -8.92
N ALA A 3 -32.84 24.24 -8.21
CA ALA A 3 -32.82 24.15 -6.74
C ALA A 3 -31.67 23.28 -6.16
N LEU A 4 -31.09 22.36 -6.93
CA LEU A 4 -30.00 21.49 -6.45
C LEU A 4 -28.62 22.10 -6.69
N VAL A 5 -28.51 23.11 -7.56
CA VAL A 5 -27.25 23.74 -7.92
C VAL A 5 -26.52 24.33 -6.69
N PRO A 6 -27.18 25.06 -5.77
CA PRO A 6 -26.51 25.56 -4.57
C PRO A 6 -25.98 24.44 -3.66
N VAL A 7 -26.72 23.33 -3.57
CA VAL A 7 -26.33 22.16 -2.76
C VAL A 7 -25.10 21.50 -3.36
N TRP A 8 -25.07 21.30 -4.68
CA TRP A 8 -23.90 20.75 -5.37
C TRP A 8 -22.70 21.68 -5.26
N ALA A 9 -22.89 22.99 -5.48
CA ALA A 9 -21.82 23.97 -5.36
C ALA A 9 -21.22 23.96 -3.95
N LEU A 10 -22.06 23.98 -2.90
CA LEU A 10 -21.60 23.94 -1.53
C LEU A 10 -20.87 22.63 -1.21
N ALA A 11 -21.42 21.49 -1.61
CA ALA A 11 -20.81 20.19 -1.36
C ALA A 11 -19.51 19.98 -2.15
N TRP A 12 -19.40 20.51 -3.36
CA TRP A 12 -18.15 20.48 -4.11
C TRP A 12 -17.12 21.43 -3.51
N LEU A 13 -17.54 22.60 -3.01
CA LEU A 13 -16.65 23.51 -2.29
C LEU A 13 -16.07 22.86 -1.02
N THR A 14 -16.86 22.11 -0.24
CA THR A 14 -16.35 21.42 0.95
C THR A 14 -15.37 20.30 0.62
N LEU A 15 -15.44 19.72 -0.58
CA LEU A 15 -14.46 18.73 -1.08
C LEU A 15 -13.20 19.39 -1.63
N LEU A 16 -13.35 20.45 -2.42
CA LEU A 16 -12.24 21.08 -3.15
C LEU A 16 -11.40 21.99 -2.25
N LEU A 17 -12.01 22.70 -1.30
CA LEU A 17 -11.32 23.68 -0.46
C LEU A 17 -10.22 23.03 0.41
N PRO A 18 -10.46 21.93 1.15
CA PRO A 18 -9.40 21.28 1.92
C PRO A 18 -8.28 20.75 1.03
N ALA A 19 -8.62 20.16 -0.12
CA ALA A 19 -7.64 19.66 -1.08
C ALA A 19 -6.75 20.80 -1.63
N ALA A 20 -7.35 21.93 -1.99
CA ALA A 20 -6.63 23.11 -2.45
C ALA A 20 -5.70 23.68 -1.35
N VAL A 21 -6.19 23.81 -0.11
CA VAL A 21 -5.38 24.28 1.02
C VAL A 21 -4.20 23.34 1.28
N LEU A 22 -4.40 22.02 1.21
CA LEU A 22 -3.34 21.03 1.38
C LEU A 22 -2.30 21.09 0.27
N LEU A 23 -2.72 21.23 -0.99
CA LEU A 23 -1.80 21.40 -2.13
C LEU A 23 -0.95 22.67 -1.99
N ILE A 24 -1.58 23.79 -1.61
CA ILE A 24 -0.87 25.07 -1.37
C ILE A 24 0.14 24.91 -0.23
N ARG A 25 -0.25 24.32 0.90
CA ARG A 25 0.65 24.10 2.04
C ARG A 25 1.80 23.16 1.70
N ALA A 26 1.57 22.17 0.84
CA ALA A 26 2.59 21.24 0.37
C ALA A 26 3.46 21.81 -0.76
N GLY A 27 3.14 23.00 -1.31
CA GLY A 27 3.80 23.54 -2.50
C GLY A 27 3.64 22.64 -3.73
N ALA A 28 2.58 21.81 -3.77
CA ALA A 28 2.36 20.81 -4.80
C ALA A 28 1.36 21.32 -5.85
N THR A 29 1.62 21.03 -7.12
CA THR A 29 0.68 21.31 -8.20
C THR A 29 -0.31 20.15 -8.35
N PRO A 30 -1.61 20.43 -8.58
CA PRO A 30 -2.58 19.38 -8.83
C PRO A 30 -2.19 18.60 -10.09
N SER A 31 -2.11 17.28 -9.98
CA SER A 31 -1.86 16.39 -11.11
C SER A 31 -3.17 15.82 -11.65
N VAL A 32 -3.19 15.39 -12.91
CA VAL A 32 -4.35 14.70 -13.51
C VAL A 32 -4.74 13.46 -12.70
N SER A 33 -3.78 12.83 -12.03
CA SER A 33 -3.99 11.67 -11.17
C SER A 33 -4.84 11.96 -9.91
N CYS A 34 -5.00 13.23 -9.53
CA CYS A 34 -5.88 13.65 -8.42
C CYS A 34 -7.36 13.69 -8.81
N VAL A 35 -7.67 13.81 -10.11
CA VAL A 35 -9.03 14.03 -10.63
C VAL A 35 -9.98 12.86 -10.38
N PRO A 36 -9.60 11.57 -10.59
CA PRO A 36 -10.57 10.48 -10.54
C PRO A 36 -11.31 10.35 -9.20
N LEU A 37 -10.62 10.50 -8.07
CA LEU A 37 -11.22 10.36 -6.74
C LEU A 37 -12.16 11.53 -6.42
N ILE A 38 -11.75 12.75 -6.78
CA ILE A 38 -12.57 13.96 -6.64
C ILE A 38 -13.82 13.84 -7.53
N ALA A 39 -13.65 13.45 -8.79
CA ALA A 39 -14.74 13.28 -9.74
C ALA A 39 -15.74 12.21 -9.28
N MET A 40 -15.25 11.07 -8.77
CA MET A 40 -16.10 10.02 -8.20
C MET A 40 -16.89 10.55 -6.99
N THR A 41 -16.25 11.30 -6.09
CA THR A 41 -16.93 11.86 -4.92
C THR A 41 -17.98 12.90 -5.33
N MET A 42 -17.65 13.80 -6.26
CA MET A 42 -18.61 14.76 -6.83
C MET A 42 -19.81 14.07 -7.48
N ALA A 43 -19.58 13.01 -8.26
CA ALA A 43 -20.64 12.23 -8.90
C ALA A 43 -21.55 11.54 -7.87
N VAL A 44 -20.97 10.95 -6.83
CA VAL A 44 -21.71 10.33 -5.72
C VAL A 44 -22.51 11.37 -4.94
N THR A 45 -21.96 12.57 -4.70
CA THR A 45 -22.70 13.68 -4.08
C THR A 45 -23.93 14.08 -4.88
N VAL A 46 -23.81 14.18 -6.21
CA VAL A 46 -24.96 14.45 -7.09
C VAL A 46 -26.00 13.35 -6.97
N ALA A 47 -25.56 12.08 -7.01
CA ALA A 47 -26.46 10.93 -6.89
C ALA A 47 -27.23 10.92 -5.55
N TYR A 48 -26.55 11.12 -4.41
CA TYR A 48 -27.22 11.24 -3.11
C TYR A 48 -28.17 12.44 -3.02
N SER A 49 -27.83 13.56 -3.66
CA SER A 49 -28.71 14.74 -3.71
C SER A 49 -30.00 14.42 -4.47
N VAL A 50 -29.93 13.66 -5.57
CA VAL A 50 -31.11 13.19 -6.32
C VAL A 50 -31.94 12.21 -5.49
N ILE A 51 -31.30 11.26 -4.79
CA ILE A 51 -31.97 10.32 -3.89
C ILE A 51 -32.73 11.09 -2.81
N GLY A 52 -32.08 12.02 -2.12
CA GLY A 52 -32.72 12.85 -1.08
C GLY A 52 -33.86 13.71 -1.62
N PHE A 53 -33.67 14.34 -2.79
CA PHE A 53 -34.71 15.13 -3.44
C PHE A 53 -35.94 14.27 -3.76
N THR A 54 -35.75 13.11 -4.38
CA THR A 54 -36.86 12.23 -4.74
C THR A 54 -37.58 11.65 -3.53
N ALA A 55 -36.87 11.33 -2.44
CA ALA A 55 -37.48 10.93 -1.18
C ALA A 55 -38.34 12.03 -0.56
N SER A 56 -37.91 13.31 -0.67
CA SER A 56 -38.67 14.46 -0.18
C SER A 56 -39.96 14.74 -0.95
N LEU A 57 -40.17 14.11 -2.12
CA LEU A 57 -41.45 14.17 -2.84
C LEU A 57 -42.52 13.27 -2.20
N VAL A 58 -42.11 12.28 -1.39
CA VAL A 58 -43.01 11.31 -0.75
C VAL A 58 -43.17 11.59 0.75
N VAL A 59 -42.11 12.08 1.40
CA VAL A 59 -42.07 12.35 2.84
C VAL A 59 -41.78 13.83 3.09
N SER A 60 -42.34 14.42 4.15
CA SER A 60 -42.05 15.79 4.54
C SER A 60 -40.54 16.04 4.65
N HIS A 61 -40.07 17.14 4.07
CA HIS A 61 -38.64 17.50 4.03
C HIS A 61 -38.03 17.63 5.44
N PHE A 62 -38.81 18.01 6.45
CA PHE A 62 -38.39 18.08 7.85
C PHE A 62 -38.02 16.71 8.45
N VAL A 63 -38.58 15.62 7.92
CA VAL A 63 -38.31 14.25 8.36
C VAL A 63 -37.32 13.56 7.43
N ALA A 64 -37.47 13.73 6.11
CA ALA A 64 -36.66 13.05 5.12
C ALA A 64 -35.16 13.37 5.27
N ALA A 65 -34.81 14.64 5.47
CA ALA A 65 -33.42 15.07 5.55
C ALA A 65 -32.65 14.44 6.75
N PRO A 66 -33.11 14.55 8.01
CA PRO A 66 -32.38 13.95 9.15
C PRO A 66 -32.38 12.43 9.10
N VAL A 67 -33.48 11.79 8.67
CA VAL A 67 -33.55 10.33 8.56
C VAL A 67 -32.58 9.81 7.51
N LEU A 68 -32.54 10.43 6.32
CA LEU A 68 -31.61 10.03 5.27
C LEU A 68 -30.15 10.32 5.67
N ALA A 69 -29.88 11.44 6.33
CA ALA A 69 -28.54 11.73 6.84
C ALA A 69 -28.08 10.65 7.83
N ALA A 70 -28.93 10.26 8.78
CA ALA A 70 -28.64 9.18 9.73
C ALA A 70 -28.50 7.81 9.04
N ALA A 71 -29.37 7.50 8.08
CA ALA A 71 -29.33 6.25 7.33
C ALA A 71 -28.07 6.14 6.46
N VAL A 72 -27.69 7.22 5.77
CA VAL A 72 -26.46 7.29 4.98
C VAL A 72 -25.25 7.18 5.91
N TRP A 73 -25.23 7.92 7.02
CA TRP A 73 -24.15 7.81 8.00
C TRP A 73 -24.00 6.36 8.49
N TYR A 74 -25.09 5.72 8.92
CA TYR A 74 -25.03 4.35 9.42
C TYR A 74 -24.64 3.36 8.33
N ALA A 75 -25.28 3.39 7.16
CA ALA A 75 -24.99 2.45 6.08
C ALA A 75 -23.54 2.59 5.59
N VAL A 76 -23.08 3.82 5.37
CA VAL A 76 -21.74 4.11 4.82
C VAL A 76 -20.67 3.90 5.89
N ALA A 77 -20.82 4.46 7.09
CA ALA A 77 -19.82 4.33 8.15
C ALA A 77 -19.76 2.90 8.73
N ALA A 78 -20.90 2.23 8.94
CA ALA A 78 -20.89 0.85 9.42
C ALA A 78 -20.27 -0.11 8.40
N SER A 79 -20.29 0.23 7.11
CA SER A 79 -19.66 -0.60 6.08
C SER A 79 -18.18 -0.83 6.29
N TRP A 80 -17.49 0.11 6.95
CA TRP A 80 -16.07 -0.04 7.32
C TRP A 80 -15.84 -1.04 8.45
N SER A 81 -16.84 -1.25 9.31
CA SER A 81 -16.77 -2.16 10.44
C SER A 81 -17.07 -3.61 10.07
N PHE A 82 -17.66 -3.87 8.89
CA PHE A 82 -17.94 -5.23 8.45
C PHE A 82 -16.65 -5.94 8.00
N SER A 83 -16.33 -7.03 8.69
CA SER A 83 -15.27 -7.97 8.30
C SER A 83 -15.76 -9.09 7.38
N ASP A 84 -17.08 -9.27 7.24
CA ASP A 84 -17.72 -10.18 6.30
C ASP A 84 -19.20 -9.79 6.18
N PRO A 85 -19.76 -9.49 4.99
CA PRO A 85 -19.12 -9.49 3.67
C PRO A 85 -18.39 -8.19 3.33
N MET A 86 -17.21 -8.31 2.73
CA MET A 86 -16.31 -7.18 2.43
C MET A 86 -16.77 -6.30 1.27
N TRP A 87 -17.66 -6.78 0.41
CA TRP A 87 -18.07 -6.09 -0.81
C TRP A 87 -18.87 -4.81 -0.54
N ILE A 88 -19.58 -4.72 0.60
CA ILE A 88 -20.49 -3.61 0.92
C ILE A 88 -19.77 -2.26 0.96
N ARG A 89 -18.60 -2.20 1.59
CA ARG A 89 -17.78 -0.97 1.63
C ARG A 89 -17.27 -0.52 0.27
N HIS A 90 -17.26 -1.38 -0.74
CA HIS A 90 -16.78 -1.07 -2.09
C HIS A 90 -17.87 -0.51 -3.02
N VAL A 91 -19.12 -0.35 -2.55
CA VAL A 91 -20.23 0.18 -3.36
C VAL A 91 -20.94 1.41 -2.77
N LEU A 92 -20.78 1.69 -1.47
CA LEU A 92 -21.53 2.73 -0.75
C LEU A 92 -20.95 4.16 -0.83
N GLY A 93 -20.24 4.50 -1.90
CA GLY A 93 -19.74 5.87 -2.11
C GLY A 93 -18.60 6.37 -1.21
N GLN A 94 -18.11 5.61 -0.22
CA GLN A 94 -16.90 5.94 0.53
C GLN A 94 -15.72 5.11 0.04
N TYR A 95 -14.65 5.75 -0.44
CA TYR A 95 -13.48 5.01 -0.89
C TYR A 95 -12.80 4.31 0.30
N PRO A 96 -12.67 2.98 0.30
CA PRO A 96 -12.40 2.21 1.52
C PRO A 96 -10.92 2.14 1.91
N THR A 97 -10.09 3.03 1.38
CA THR A 97 -8.66 3.04 1.70
C THR A 97 -8.01 4.40 1.48
N THR A 98 -6.93 4.67 2.22
CA THR A 98 -6.02 5.78 1.95
C THR A 98 -5.00 5.32 0.90
N LEU A 99 -4.65 6.18 -0.05
CA LEU A 99 -3.64 5.88 -1.06
C LEU A 99 -2.24 6.03 -0.44
N MET A 100 -1.39 5.02 -0.62
CA MET A 100 0.03 5.12 -0.30
C MET A 100 0.80 5.76 -1.46
N PHE A 101 2.08 6.07 -1.20
CA PHE A 101 2.95 6.64 -2.24
C PHE A 101 3.02 5.71 -3.46
N GLY A 102 2.94 6.29 -4.66
CA GLY A 102 2.96 5.53 -5.92
C GLY A 102 1.68 4.78 -6.27
N GLU A 103 0.65 4.83 -5.41
CA GLU A 103 -0.66 4.21 -5.67
C GLU A 103 -1.63 5.19 -6.33
N LEU A 104 -2.46 4.67 -7.24
CA LEU A 104 -3.62 5.37 -7.78
C LEU A 104 -4.85 4.46 -7.77
N PRO A 105 -6.06 5.02 -7.64
CA PRO A 105 -7.27 4.22 -7.73
C PRO A 105 -7.37 3.61 -9.13
N ALA A 106 -7.63 2.29 -9.21
CA ALA A 106 -8.01 1.69 -10.49
C ALA A 106 -9.41 2.18 -10.88
N PHE A 107 -9.68 2.30 -12.18
CA PHE A 107 -11.00 2.76 -12.63
C PHE A 107 -12.13 1.86 -12.11
N SER A 108 -11.92 0.53 -12.09
CA SER A 108 -12.85 -0.43 -11.51
C SER A 108 -13.21 -0.12 -10.06
N SER A 109 -12.23 0.31 -9.25
CA SER A 109 -12.43 0.71 -7.84
C SER A 109 -13.32 1.93 -7.64
N LEU A 110 -13.43 2.80 -8.65
CA LEU A 110 -14.28 3.99 -8.60
C LEU A 110 -15.65 3.72 -9.21
N ALA A 111 -15.68 2.90 -10.27
CA ALA A 111 -16.88 2.59 -11.03
C ALA A 111 -17.95 1.90 -10.18
N SER A 112 -17.59 1.00 -9.27
CA SER A 112 -18.54 0.29 -8.40
C SER A 112 -19.43 1.25 -7.59
N HIS A 113 -18.83 2.28 -6.99
CA HIS A 113 -19.55 3.29 -6.22
C HIS A 113 -20.48 4.14 -7.09
N VAL A 114 -19.99 4.59 -8.24
CA VAL A 114 -20.75 5.44 -9.17
C VAL A 114 -21.90 4.64 -9.79
N LEU A 115 -21.67 3.38 -10.16
CA LEU A 115 -22.71 2.49 -10.70
C LEU A 115 -23.79 2.23 -9.66
N PHE A 116 -23.43 1.85 -8.43
CA PHE A 116 -24.42 1.52 -7.41
C PHE A 116 -25.30 2.73 -7.04
N VAL A 117 -24.68 3.81 -6.55
CA VAL A 117 -25.43 5.00 -6.10
C VAL A 117 -26.04 5.75 -7.28
N GLY A 118 -25.31 5.86 -8.40
CA GLY A 118 -25.80 6.51 -9.62
C GLY A 118 -26.93 5.76 -10.29
N GLY A 119 -26.93 4.42 -10.27
CA GLY A 119 -28.02 3.59 -10.76
C GLY A 119 -29.31 3.80 -9.98
N ILE A 120 -29.23 3.81 -8.64
CA ILE A 120 -30.37 4.11 -7.76
C ILE A 120 -30.88 5.53 -8.01
N ALA A 121 -29.99 6.52 -8.05
CA ALA A 121 -30.35 7.91 -8.31
C ALA A 121 -31.02 8.10 -9.69
N THR A 122 -30.51 7.42 -10.72
CA THR A 122 -31.07 7.46 -12.08
C THR A 122 -32.45 6.82 -12.10
N ALA A 123 -32.64 5.66 -11.46
CA ALA A 123 -33.94 5.01 -11.36
C ALA A 123 -34.98 5.92 -10.67
N LEU A 124 -34.62 6.54 -9.54
CA LEU A 124 -35.50 7.49 -8.83
C LEU A 124 -35.77 8.75 -9.66
N GLY A 125 -34.77 9.27 -10.38
CA GLY A 125 -34.93 10.39 -11.31
C GLY A 125 -35.91 10.08 -12.44
N LEU A 126 -35.83 8.89 -13.04
CA LEU A 126 -36.78 8.40 -14.02
C LEU A 126 -38.20 8.32 -13.44
N LEU A 127 -38.35 7.92 -12.18
CA LEU A 127 -39.61 7.89 -11.43
C LEU A 127 -40.13 9.27 -11.00
N ALA A 128 -39.30 10.32 -11.01
CA ALA A 128 -39.73 11.69 -10.71
C ALA A 128 -40.07 12.55 -11.95
N LEU A 129 -39.38 12.40 -13.09
CA LEU A 129 -39.43 13.38 -14.20
C LEU A 129 -40.54 13.20 -15.28
N LEU A 130 -41.06 11.99 -15.52
CA LEU A 130 -41.88 11.68 -16.70
C LEU A 130 -43.37 11.46 -16.37
N ARG A 131 -44.17 12.52 -16.33
CA ARG A 131 -45.54 12.50 -15.80
C ARG A 131 -46.55 11.55 -16.51
N ASN A 132 -46.30 11.11 -17.75
CA ASN A 132 -47.34 10.50 -18.62
C ASN A 132 -47.18 9.00 -18.99
N ARG A 133 -46.23 8.24 -18.42
CA ARG A 133 -46.05 6.80 -18.73
C ARG A 133 -45.56 5.97 -17.54
N TRP A 134 -46.35 5.93 -16.46
CA TRP A 134 -45.96 5.29 -15.20
C TRP A 134 -45.43 3.84 -15.33
N PRO A 135 -46.10 2.88 -16.00
CA PRO A 135 -45.62 1.50 -16.04
C PRO A 135 -44.26 1.37 -16.76
N VAL A 136 -44.04 2.11 -17.85
CA VAL A 136 -42.77 2.10 -18.59
C VAL A 136 -41.63 2.65 -17.72
N ARG A 137 -41.89 3.65 -16.89
CA ARG A 137 -40.88 4.25 -16.00
C ARG A 137 -40.50 3.33 -14.85
N VAL A 138 -41.50 2.65 -14.28
CA VAL A 138 -41.25 1.65 -13.22
C VAL A 138 -40.39 0.54 -13.80
N ALA A 139 -40.76 -0.01 -14.97
CA ALA A 139 -39.96 -1.02 -15.64
C ALA A 139 -38.54 -0.53 -15.94
N ALA A 140 -38.37 0.65 -16.54
CA ALA A 140 -37.06 1.21 -16.85
C ALA A 140 -36.22 1.48 -15.59
N GLY A 141 -36.83 2.03 -14.53
CA GLY A 141 -36.17 2.31 -13.26
C GLY A 141 -35.71 1.02 -12.57
N VAL A 142 -36.54 -0.01 -12.53
CA VAL A 142 -36.19 -1.33 -11.97
C VAL A 142 -35.04 -1.95 -12.78
N VAL A 143 -35.10 -1.93 -14.10
CA VAL A 143 -34.04 -2.46 -14.97
C VAL A 143 -32.71 -1.73 -14.73
N VAL A 144 -32.73 -0.39 -14.68
CA VAL A 144 -31.51 0.40 -14.42
C VAL A 144 -30.95 0.12 -13.02
N ALA A 145 -31.80 0.14 -11.99
CA ALA A 145 -31.36 -0.13 -10.62
C ALA A 145 -30.78 -1.54 -10.48
N ALA A 146 -31.45 -2.56 -11.02
CA ALA A 146 -30.98 -3.93 -10.99
C ALA A 146 -29.69 -4.12 -11.77
N ALA A 147 -29.61 -3.63 -13.01
CA ALA A 147 -28.42 -3.75 -13.85
C ALA A 147 -27.19 -3.08 -13.20
N CYS A 148 -27.35 -1.85 -12.71
CA CYS A 148 -26.25 -1.13 -12.06
C CYS A 148 -25.84 -1.77 -10.73
N THR A 149 -26.79 -2.22 -9.91
CA THR A 149 -26.51 -2.88 -8.63
C THR A 149 -25.79 -4.21 -8.84
N LEU A 150 -26.32 -5.07 -9.73
CA LEU A 150 -25.71 -6.36 -10.04
C LEU A 150 -24.33 -6.18 -10.68
N SER A 151 -24.16 -5.20 -11.57
CA SER A 151 -22.85 -4.90 -12.16
C SER A 151 -21.86 -4.41 -11.11
N SER A 152 -22.29 -3.54 -10.20
CA SER A 152 -21.44 -3.06 -9.10
C SER A 152 -21.02 -4.21 -8.19
N TYR A 153 -21.96 -5.10 -7.83
CA TYR A 153 -21.69 -6.28 -7.03
C TYR A 153 -20.72 -7.24 -7.75
N ALA A 154 -20.97 -7.54 -9.02
CA ALA A 154 -20.09 -8.41 -9.81
C ALA A 154 -18.65 -7.87 -9.92
N LEU A 155 -18.47 -6.54 -9.94
CA LEU A 155 -17.15 -5.93 -9.91
C LEU A 155 -16.42 -6.14 -8.58
N VAL A 156 -17.15 -6.15 -7.46
CA VAL A 156 -16.58 -6.12 -6.10
C VAL A 156 -16.68 -7.43 -5.32
N ALA A 157 -17.37 -8.44 -5.86
CA ALA A 157 -17.69 -9.68 -5.16
C ALA A 157 -16.44 -10.41 -4.64
N ASP A 158 -15.36 -10.41 -5.43
CA ASP A 158 -14.10 -11.08 -5.10
C ASP A 158 -13.07 -10.16 -4.41
N TRP A 159 -13.46 -8.94 -4.04
CA TRP A 159 -12.52 -7.99 -3.44
C TRP A 159 -12.31 -8.26 -1.96
N GLY A 160 -11.05 -8.25 -1.56
CA GLY A 160 -10.65 -8.29 -0.16
C GLY A 160 -10.85 -6.94 0.54
N ALA A 161 -10.04 -6.69 1.57
CA ALA A 161 -10.15 -5.47 2.36
C ALA A 161 -9.76 -4.19 1.60
N SER A 162 -8.83 -4.29 0.66
CA SER A 162 -8.42 -3.18 -0.20
C SER A 162 -9.02 -3.33 -1.60
N PRO A 163 -9.50 -2.24 -2.22
CA PRO A 163 -9.94 -2.28 -3.60
C PRO A 163 -8.73 -2.45 -4.55
N PRO A 164 -8.94 -2.79 -5.83
CA PRO A 164 -7.88 -2.80 -6.83
C PRO A 164 -7.23 -1.42 -6.99
N LEU A 165 -5.89 -1.40 -6.94
CA LEU A 165 -5.07 -0.19 -7.07
C LEU A 165 -4.06 -0.36 -8.19
N LEU A 166 -3.78 0.75 -8.89
CA LEU A 166 -2.61 0.86 -9.74
C LEU A 166 -1.39 1.20 -8.88
N ARG A 167 -0.25 0.59 -9.20
CA ARG A 167 1.02 0.73 -8.44
C ARG A 167 2.12 1.29 -9.33
N GLY A 168 3.21 1.77 -8.73
CA GLY A 168 4.38 2.26 -9.46
C GLY A 168 4.08 3.49 -10.33
N ARG A 169 3.09 4.31 -9.94
CA ARG A 169 2.66 5.49 -10.71
C ARG A 169 3.37 6.77 -10.31
N ALA A 170 4.17 6.73 -9.25
CA ALA A 170 5.00 7.87 -8.87
C ALA A 170 6.10 8.11 -9.91
N PRO A 171 6.43 9.38 -10.23
CA PRO A 171 7.55 9.67 -11.10
C PRO A 171 8.86 9.23 -10.44
N VAL A 172 9.65 8.45 -11.17
CA VAL A 172 10.92 7.89 -10.73
C VAL A 172 12.07 8.61 -11.43
N SER A 173 13.14 8.87 -10.70
CA SER A 173 14.44 9.29 -11.22
C SER A 173 15.46 8.21 -10.89
N CYS A 174 16.32 7.87 -11.86
CA CYS A 174 17.27 6.79 -11.73
C CYS A 174 18.68 7.29 -12.06
N THR A 175 19.61 7.14 -11.12
CA THR A 175 20.99 7.64 -11.24
C THR A 175 21.99 6.50 -11.08
N GLY A 176 23.12 6.58 -11.79
CA GLY A 176 24.18 5.56 -11.77
C GLY A 176 23.98 4.44 -12.80
N ILE A 177 24.99 3.55 -12.90
CA ILE A 177 25.05 2.50 -13.92
C ILE A 177 25.06 1.11 -13.28
N ARG A 178 25.85 0.89 -12.23
CA ARG A 178 25.95 -0.38 -11.48
C ARG A 178 26.25 -0.15 -9.99
N PRO A 179 25.25 -0.25 -9.10
CA PRO A 179 23.82 -0.32 -9.40
C PRO A 179 23.27 1.03 -9.88
N GLN A 180 22.22 0.98 -10.70
CA GLN A 180 21.34 2.12 -10.92
C GLN A 180 20.40 2.27 -9.71
N ILE A 181 20.39 3.43 -9.07
CA ILE A 181 19.54 3.73 -7.90
C ILE A 181 18.33 4.52 -8.36
N CYS A 182 17.16 3.97 -8.12
CA CYS A 182 15.89 4.54 -8.54
C CYS A 182 15.05 4.96 -7.35
N LEU A 183 14.80 6.27 -7.27
CA LEU A 183 14.07 6.92 -6.20
C LEU A 183 12.86 7.66 -6.77
N PRO A 184 11.85 7.93 -5.93
CA PRO A 184 10.88 8.96 -6.25
C PRO A 184 11.57 10.28 -6.63
N ARG A 185 11.07 10.98 -7.65
CA ARG A 185 11.64 12.28 -8.08
C ARG A 185 11.71 13.30 -6.94
N VAL A 186 10.79 13.24 -5.99
CA VAL A 186 10.77 14.13 -4.82
C VAL A 186 11.94 13.91 -3.84
N THR A 187 12.66 12.79 -3.96
CA THR A 187 13.76 12.39 -3.08
C THR A 187 15.01 11.99 -3.86
N ASP A 188 15.08 12.31 -5.16
CA ASP A 188 16.17 11.87 -6.04
C ASP A 188 17.53 12.48 -5.69
N GLY A 189 17.55 13.66 -5.03
CA GLY A 189 18.75 14.27 -4.47
C GLY A 189 19.51 13.38 -3.47
N LYS A 190 18.91 12.30 -2.95
CA LYS A 190 19.57 11.33 -2.06
C LYS A 190 20.29 10.19 -2.79
N ALA A 191 20.18 10.11 -4.12
CA ALA A 191 20.72 8.98 -4.88
C ALA A 191 22.24 8.81 -4.71
N GLU A 192 22.99 9.91 -4.65
CA GLU A 192 24.45 9.86 -4.47
C GLU A 192 24.85 9.37 -3.07
N GLU A 193 24.15 9.83 -2.03
CA GLU A 193 24.34 9.38 -0.64
C GLU A 193 24.09 7.87 -0.53
N ILE A 194 22.97 7.40 -1.08
CA ILE A 194 22.61 5.97 -1.09
C ILE A 194 23.65 5.16 -1.88
N SER A 195 24.18 5.71 -2.98
CA SER A 195 25.27 5.09 -3.75
C SER A 195 26.56 4.98 -2.94
N ALA A 196 26.89 6.01 -2.16
CA ALA A 196 28.05 6.01 -1.28
C ALA A 196 27.90 4.97 -0.17
N ASP A 197 26.72 4.87 0.41
CA ASP A 197 26.38 3.88 1.44
C ASP A 197 26.45 2.45 0.93
N TYR A 198 25.88 2.19 -0.25
CA TYR A 198 26.01 0.89 -0.91
C TYR A 198 27.48 0.54 -1.14
N ARG A 199 28.29 1.48 -1.63
CA ARG A 199 29.74 1.27 -1.84
C ARG A 199 30.49 1.02 -0.52
N ALA A 200 30.09 1.67 0.56
CA ALA A 200 30.69 1.45 1.89
C ALA A 200 30.37 0.03 2.39
N VAL A 201 29.10 -0.36 2.39
CA VAL A 201 28.66 -1.72 2.76
C VAL A 201 29.37 -2.79 1.91
N SER A 202 29.44 -2.58 0.59
CA SER A 202 30.11 -3.52 -0.32
C SER A 202 31.60 -3.66 0.00
N ARG A 203 32.29 -2.56 0.33
CA ARG A 203 33.71 -2.60 0.73
C ARG A 203 33.89 -3.31 2.06
N ASP A 204 33.01 -3.09 3.03
CA ASP A 204 33.09 -3.74 4.34
C ASP A 204 32.90 -5.25 4.22
N LEU A 205 31.96 -5.70 3.37
CA LEU A 205 31.77 -7.12 3.05
C LEU A 205 32.96 -7.72 2.30
N ALA A 206 33.50 -7.01 1.30
CA ALA A 206 34.63 -7.49 0.50
C ALA A 206 35.90 -7.70 1.33
N ARG A 207 36.12 -6.92 2.40
CA ARG A 207 37.27 -7.10 3.32
C ARG A 207 37.33 -8.48 3.98
N LEU A 208 36.21 -9.18 4.09
CA LEU A 208 36.13 -10.53 4.65
C LEU A 208 35.88 -11.60 3.58
N ASN A 209 36.20 -11.31 2.32
CA ASN A 209 35.97 -12.21 1.18
C ASN A 209 34.50 -12.65 1.03
N VAL A 210 33.54 -11.87 1.54
CA VAL A 210 32.13 -12.08 1.25
C VAL A 210 31.87 -11.58 -0.17
N SER A 211 31.62 -12.50 -1.10
CA SER A 211 31.28 -12.17 -2.47
C SER A 211 29.88 -11.57 -2.50
N VAL A 212 29.79 -10.29 -2.87
CA VAL A 212 28.52 -9.57 -3.02
C VAL A 212 28.20 -9.49 -4.51
N ASP A 213 27.09 -10.12 -4.91
CA ASP A 213 26.55 -9.92 -6.24
C ASP A 213 26.01 -8.50 -6.34
N VAL A 214 26.67 -7.67 -7.15
CA VAL A 214 26.25 -6.29 -7.40
C VAL A 214 24.95 -6.32 -8.19
N PRO A 215 23.83 -5.81 -7.66
CA PRO A 215 22.59 -5.75 -8.41
C PRO A 215 22.74 -4.78 -9.57
N ARG A 216 21.96 -5.00 -10.63
CA ARG A 216 21.86 -4.01 -11.71
C ARG A 216 21.13 -2.76 -11.23
N LYS A 217 20.15 -2.95 -10.33
CA LYS A 217 19.23 -1.89 -9.91
C LYS A 217 18.89 -1.99 -8.42
N ILE A 218 18.84 -0.85 -7.75
CA ILE A 218 18.25 -0.72 -6.41
C ILE A 218 17.07 0.26 -6.56
N VAL A 219 15.89 -0.19 -6.18
CA VAL A 219 14.63 0.54 -6.30
C VAL A 219 14.09 0.79 -4.90
N ASP A 220 13.60 2.01 -4.66
CA ASP A 220 12.89 2.31 -3.42
C ASP A 220 11.54 1.57 -3.38
N SER A 221 11.35 0.73 -2.37
CA SER A 221 10.13 -0.06 -2.18
C SER A 221 8.90 0.81 -1.91
N ILE A 222 9.08 2.08 -1.52
CA ILE A 222 7.99 3.04 -1.35
C ILE A 222 7.19 3.25 -2.65
N LEU A 223 7.79 2.97 -3.82
CA LEU A 223 7.16 3.12 -5.13
C LEU A 223 6.05 2.09 -5.39
N ASP A 224 6.10 0.95 -4.70
CA ASP A 224 5.14 -0.14 -4.85
C ASP A 224 3.93 -0.02 -3.90
N GLY A 225 3.88 1.03 -3.09
CA GLY A 225 2.80 1.29 -2.15
C GLY A 225 2.71 0.22 -1.06
N ARG A 226 1.49 -0.29 -0.84
CA ARG A 226 1.23 -1.32 0.19
C ARG A 226 1.64 -2.73 -0.21
N TYR A 227 2.03 -2.94 -1.46
CA TYR A 227 2.33 -4.26 -2.01
C TYR A 227 3.80 -4.33 -2.45
N PRO A 228 4.74 -4.37 -1.49
CA PRO A 228 6.17 -4.34 -1.78
C PRO A 228 6.58 -5.54 -2.64
N GLN A 229 7.51 -5.31 -3.56
CA GLN A 229 8.08 -6.37 -4.38
C GLN A 229 9.24 -7.08 -3.67
N SER A 230 9.35 -8.38 -3.89
CA SER A 230 10.48 -9.16 -3.41
C SER A 230 11.75 -8.86 -4.22
N SER A 231 12.87 -8.68 -3.53
CA SER A 231 14.17 -8.47 -4.17
C SER A 231 14.62 -9.70 -4.97
N THR A 232 15.20 -9.49 -6.16
CA THR A 232 15.82 -10.50 -7.04
C THR A 232 17.35 -10.34 -7.08
N SER A 233 18.08 -11.26 -7.73
CA SER A 233 19.54 -11.16 -7.87
C SER A 233 19.99 -9.91 -8.63
N HIS A 234 19.12 -9.36 -9.48
CA HIS A 234 19.45 -8.21 -10.33
C HIS A 234 18.78 -6.91 -9.88
N VAL A 235 17.67 -6.98 -9.14
CA VAL A 235 16.88 -5.82 -8.71
C VAL A 235 16.59 -5.95 -7.23
N TRP A 236 17.10 -5.02 -6.43
CA TRP A 236 16.81 -4.96 -5.00
C TRP A 236 15.73 -3.91 -4.75
N TYR A 237 14.69 -4.29 -4.02
CA TYR A 237 13.65 -3.40 -3.52
C TYR A 237 13.91 -3.15 -2.04
N LEU A 238 14.25 -1.91 -1.70
CA LEU A 238 14.69 -1.50 -0.38
C LEU A 238 13.91 -0.28 0.09
N ALA A 239 13.61 -0.18 1.38
CA ALA A 239 12.99 1.02 1.93
C ALA A 239 14.04 2.14 2.04
N LEU A 240 14.30 2.86 0.95
CA LEU A 240 15.39 3.85 0.86
C LEU A 240 14.99 5.20 1.45
N THR A 241 13.75 5.63 1.21
CA THR A 241 13.22 6.91 1.73
C THR A 241 12.31 6.75 2.95
N GLY A 242 11.72 5.57 3.12
CA GLY A 242 10.83 5.25 4.24
C GLY A 242 11.55 4.81 5.53
N THR A 243 12.85 4.53 5.48
CA THR A 243 13.62 4.16 6.66
C THR A 243 13.90 5.39 7.54
N ARG A 244 13.64 5.24 8.85
CA ARG A 244 13.81 6.34 9.83
C ARG A 244 15.27 6.68 10.12
N ASP A 245 16.20 5.79 9.81
CA ASP A 245 17.62 5.98 10.06
C ASP A 245 18.50 5.30 8.99
N GLN A 246 19.67 5.91 8.74
CA GLN A 246 20.67 5.45 7.77
C GLN A 246 21.24 4.07 8.11
N GLU A 247 21.32 3.73 9.41
CA GLU A 247 21.80 2.44 9.90
C GLU A 247 20.92 1.29 9.37
N SER A 248 19.60 1.46 9.40
CA SER A 248 18.62 0.47 8.95
C SER A 248 18.67 0.26 7.44
N MET A 249 18.93 1.33 6.66
CA MET A 249 19.12 1.22 5.22
C MET A 249 20.38 0.43 4.89
N ARG A 250 21.52 0.78 5.50
CA ARG A 250 22.79 0.06 5.32
C ARG A 250 22.68 -1.40 5.72
N PHE A 251 21.97 -1.69 6.82
CA PHE A 251 21.71 -3.06 7.25
C PHE A 251 20.91 -3.84 6.22
N GLN A 252 19.84 -3.27 5.64
CA GLN A 252 19.07 -3.96 4.60
C GLN A 252 19.91 -4.26 3.35
N MET A 253 20.78 -3.34 2.93
CA MET A 253 21.72 -3.61 1.83
C MET A 253 22.67 -4.76 2.18
N ALA A 254 23.19 -4.78 3.40
CA ALA A 254 24.10 -5.82 3.86
C ALA A 254 23.41 -7.18 4.00
N HIS A 255 22.17 -7.20 4.51
CA HIS A 255 21.32 -8.39 4.59
C HIS A 255 21.07 -8.99 3.20
N LEU A 256 20.62 -8.19 2.23
CA LEU A 256 20.36 -8.68 0.86
C LEU A 256 21.62 -9.18 0.13
N ALA A 257 22.78 -8.63 0.49
CA ALA A 257 24.06 -9.05 -0.05
C ALA A 257 24.57 -10.36 0.57
N ALA A 258 24.31 -10.59 1.86
CA ALA A 258 24.96 -11.65 2.63
C ALA A 258 24.08 -12.86 2.94
N VAL A 259 22.76 -12.70 3.00
CA VAL A 259 21.83 -13.80 3.31
C VAL A 259 21.48 -14.56 2.03
N PRO A 260 21.56 -15.90 2.04
CA PRO A 260 21.27 -16.70 0.86
C PRO A 260 19.77 -16.68 0.54
N ARG A 261 19.46 -16.78 -0.75
CA ARG A 261 18.08 -16.77 -1.26
C ARG A 261 17.60 -18.21 -1.38
N CYS A 262 16.92 -18.69 -0.36
CA CYS A 262 16.38 -20.05 -0.29
C CYS A 262 14.84 -20.01 -0.29
N HIS A 263 14.19 -21.09 -0.74
CA HIS A 263 12.74 -21.26 -0.56
C HIS A 263 12.40 -21.42 0.94
N HIS A 264 13.24 -22.15 1.68
CA HIS A 264 13.17 -22.28 3.13
C HIS A 264 14.53 -21.95 3.73
N LEU A 265 14.55 -20.93 4.59
CA LEU A 265 15.75 -20.44 5.26
C LEU A 265 15.70 -20.84 6.73
N ASP A 266 16.77 -21.47 7.24
CA ASP A 266 16.93 -21.72 8.67
C ASP A 266 17.03 -20.39 9.42
N ARG A 267 16.02 -20.09 10.25
CA ARG A 267 15.95 -18.83 10.99
C ARG A 267 17.13 -18.65 11.96
N GLY A 268 17.67 -19.74 12.49
CA GLY A 268 18.86 -19.67 13.34
C GLY A 268 20.11 -19.22 12.56
N ALA A 269 20.31 -19.76 11.35
CA ALA A 269 21.40 -19.37 10.47
C ALA A 269 21.25 -17.94 9.96
N GLU A 270 20.04 -17.54 9.54
CA GLU A 270 19.73 -16.15 9.15
C GLU A 270 20.10 -15.18 10.25
N GLN A 271 19.63 -15.40 11.48
CA GLN A 271 19.94 -14.57 12.65
C GLN A 271 21.43 -14.40 12.90
N ARG A 272 22.19 -15.50 12.82
CA ARG A 272 23.64 -15.46 13.01
C ARG A 272 24.32 -14.65 11.91
N ILE A 273 23.91 -14.83 10.66
CA ILE A 273 24.43 -14.08 9.52
C ILE A 273 24.09 -12.59 9.68
N ASP A 274 22.84 -12.24 9.98
CA ASP A 274 22.39 -10.85 10.14
C ASP A 274 23.13 -10.12 11.25
N LEU A 275 23.32 -10.76 12.41
CA LEU A 275 24.05 -10.17 13.53
C LEU A 275 25.54 -10.00 13.23
N TRP A 276 26.17 -10.97 12.56
CA TRP A 276 27.58 -10.89 12.17
C TRP A 276 27.82 -9.81 11.11
N VAL A 277 26.98 -9.78 10.06
CA VAL A 277 27.00 -8.76 9.01
C VAL A 277 26.72 -7.37 9.59
N GLY A 278 25.78 -7.26 10.54
CA GLY A 278 25.52 -6.03 11.26
C GLY A 278 26.72 -5.55 12.08
N GLY A 279 27.46 -6.46 12.70
CA GLY A 279 28.74 -6.14 13.35
C GLY A 279 29.76 -5.57 12.35
N LEU A 280 29.93 -6.25 11.23
CA LEU A 280 30.89 -5.89 10.18
C LEU A 280 30.63 -4.51 9.56
N THR A 281 29.36 -4.23 9.26
CA THR A 281 28.93 -3.01 8.55
C THR A 281 28.57 -1.86 9.50
N ARG A 282 28.84 -2.03 10.80
CA ARG A 282 28.50 -1.08 11.88
C ARG A 282 27.00 -0.77 11.97
N THR A 283 26.17 -1.76 11.66
CA THR A 283 24.70 -1.68 11.73
C THR A 283 24.09 -2.71 12.71
N ARG A 284 24.86 -3.10 13.73
CA ARG A 284 24.45 -4.13 14.70
C ARG A 284 23.15 -3.77 15.43
N ASN A 285 22.92 -2.50 15.72
CA ASN A 285 21.70 -2.11 16.43
C ASN A 285 20.50 -2.26 15.51
N ALA A 286 20.62 -1.90 14.23
CA ALA A 286 19.58 -2.17 13.23
C ALA A 286 19.27 -3.67 13.09
N ALA A 287 20.30 -4.52 13.04
CA ALA A 287 20.15 -5.97 13.00
C ALA A 287 19.39 -6.50 14.24
N LEU A 288 19.83 -6.12 15.44
CA LEU A 288 19.17 -6.51 16.70
C LEU A 288 17.74 -5.99 16.80
N ARG A 289 17.45 -4.77 16.31
CA ARG A 289 16.09 -4.21 16.30
C ARG A 289 15.16 -5.07 15.45
N ARG A 290 15.57 -5.43 14.23
CA ARG A 290 14.79 -6.32 13.35
C ARG A 290 14.53 -7.67 14.02
N GLU A 291 15.58 -8.34 14.49
CA GLU A 291 15.43 -9.68 15.08
C GLU A 291 14.55 -9.70 16.33
N ARG A 292 14.60 -8.65 17.15
CA ARG A 292 13.70 -8.51 18.31
C ARG A 292 12.24 -8.30 17.91
N GLN A 293 11.99 -7.63 16.79
CA GLN A 293 10.63 -7.45 16.27
C GLN A 293 10.05 -8.76 15.72
N GLU A 294 10.89 -9.67 15.22
CA GLU A 294 10.47 -10.99 14.73
C GLU A 294 10.39 -12.06 15.84
N ALA A 295 11.02 -11.84 16.99
CA ALA A 295 11.06 -12.77 18.14
C ALA A 295 9.87 -12.59 19.12
N PHE A 296 8.68 -13.02 18.70
CA PHE A 296 7.44 -12.90 19.47
C PHE A 296 7.36 -13.86 20.67
N THR A 297 7.97 -15.04 20.57
CA THR A 297 7.88 -16.09 21.61
C THR A 297 9.13 -16.17 22.50
N PRO A 298 9.02 -16.68 23.75
CA PRO A 298 10.17 -16.92 24.61
C PRO A 298 11.22 -17.87 23.99
N ALA A 299 10.78 -18.86 23.19
CA ALA A 299 11.68 -19.76 22.48
C ALA A 299 12.52 -19.00 21.45
N GLN A 300 11.90 -18.18 20.59
CA GLN A 300 12.60 -17.36 19.60
C GLN A 300 13.58 -16.38 20.23
N ARG A 301 13.23 -15.78 21.38
CA ARG A 301 14.15 -14.89 22.11
C ARG A 301 15.40 -15.61 22.63
N ARG A 302 15.25 -16.84 23.14
CA ARG A 302 16.39 -17.67 23.54
C ARG A 302 17.29 -18.02 22.36
N THR A 303 16.70 -18.34 21.20
CA THR A 303 17.46 -18.57 19.96
C THR A 303 18.24 -17.33 19.55
N LEU A 304 17.62 -16.14 19.61
CA LEU A 304 18.30 -14.88 19.31
C LEU A 304 19.49 -14.61 20.24
N GLU A 305 19.32 -14.83 21.56
CA GLU A 305 20.41 -14.68 22.53
C GLU A 305 21.57 -15.66 22.26
N GLN A 306 21.26 -16.91 21.92
CA GLN A 306 22.26 -17.91 21.57
C GLN A 306 23.01 -17.53 20.27
N SER A 307 22.28 -17.06 19.26
CA SER A 307 22.85 -16.55 18.01
C SER A 307 23.78 -15.37 18.26
N ALA A 308 23.38 -14.41 19.10
CA ALA A 308 24.21 -13.26 19.48
C ALA A 308 25.51 -13.68 20.20
N ARG A 309 25.43 -14.63 21.14
CA ARG A 309 26.64 -15.16 21.82
C ARG A 309 27.59 -15.86 20.85
N THR A 310 27.03 -16.61 19.89
CA THR A 310 27.81 -17.29 18.85
C THR A 310 28.53 -16.28 17.95
N VAL A 311 27.85 -15.21 17.56
CA VAL A 311 28.47 -14.18 16.72
C VAL A 311 29.59 -13.45 17.46
N VAL A 312 29.43 -13.15 18.76
CA VAL A 312 30.50 -12.55 19.57
C VAL A 312 31.75 -13.43 19.65
N SER A 313 31.62 -14.77 19.63
CA SER A 313 32.79 -15.66 19.60
C SER A 313 33.42 -15.70 18.21
N VAL A 314 32.62 -15.68 17.14
CA VAL A 314 33.10 -15.61 15.74
C VAL A 314 33.89 -14.33 15.50
N GLU A 315 33.42 -13.19 15.99
CA GLU A 315 34.09 -11.89 15.80
C GLU A 315 35.48 -11.80 16.42
N LYS A 316 35.79 -12.66 17.40
CA LYS A 316 37.12 -12.78 18.01
C LYS A 316 38.08 -13.64 17.18
N MET A 317 37.59 -14.36 16.17
CA MET A 317 38.41 -15.21 15.31
C MET A 317 39.18 -14.37 14.28
N PRO A 318 40.32 -14.88 13.76
CA PRO A 318 40.98 -14.27 12.61
C PRO A 318 40.05 -14.13 11.40
N VAL A 319 40.27 -13.12 10.56
CA VAL A 319 39.44 -12.81 9.37
C VAL A 319 39.18 -14.03 8.49
N ALA A 320 40.20 -14.84 8.21
CA ALA A 320 40.04 -16.05 7.39
C ALA A 320 39.10 -17.09 8.03
N ALA A 321 39.13 -17.22 9.35
CA ALA A 321 38.24 -18.13 10.07
C ALA A 321 36.80 -17.62 10.12
N GLN A 322 36.60 -16.29 10.22
CA GLN A 322 35.27 -15.68 10.09
C GLN A 322 34.67 -15.91 8.71
N ALA A 323 35.46 -15.72 7.65
CA ALA A 323 35.04 -15.97 6.27
C ALA A 323 34.64 -17.44 6.06
N ALA A 324 35.44 -18.39 6.55
CA ALA A 324 35.13 -19.82 6.48
C ALA A 324 33.85 -20.17 7.26
N TRP A 325 33.67 -19.59 8.45
CA TRP A 325 32.45 -19.74 9.23
C TRP A 325 31.22 -19.20 8.48
N TYR A 326 31.34 -18.03 7.86
CA TYR A 326 30.25 -17.42 7.09
C TYR A 326 29.84 -18.29 5.92
N VAL A 327 30.81 -18.76 5.10
CA VAL A 327 30.53 -19.66 3.97
C VAL A 327 29.82 -20.92 4.44
N LYS A 328 30.34 -21.58 5.48
CA LYS A 328 29.71 -22.77 6.07
C LYS A 328 28.28 -22.50 6.56
N THR A 329 28.08 -21.38 7.26
CA THR A 329 26.76 -21.02 7.82
C THR A 329 25.77 -20.68 6.71
N ARG A 330 26.20 -19.93 5.70
CA ARG A 330 25.40 -19.56 4.53
C ARG A 330 24.98 -20.80 3.73
N ASP A 331 25.92 -21.68 3.42
CA ASP A 331 25.65 -22.84 2.57
C ASP A 331 24.76 -23.87 3.30
N GLY A 332 24.84 -23.92 4.64
CA GLY A 332 23.94 -24.72 5.49
C GLY A 332 22.61 -24.05 5.85
N ALA A 333 22.37 -22.79 5.45
CA ALA A 333 21.16 -22.06 5.82
C ALA A 333 19.92 -22.43 4.97
N CYS A 334 20.12 -22.92 3.74
CA CYS A 334 19.02 -23.38 2.91
C CYS A 334 18.56 -24.79 3.36
N VAL A 335 17.34 -24.90 3.87
CA VAL A 335 16.76 -26.19 4.27
C VAL A 335 16.18 -26.88 3.04
N THR A 336 16.63 -28.10 2.73
CA THR A 336 15.99 -28.96 1.73
C THR A 336 14.67 -29.49 2.28
N SER A 337 13.62 -29.50 1.46
CA SER A 337 12.23 -29.83 1.82
C SER A 337 12.01 -31.18 2.53
N SER A 338 13.02 -32.06 2.57
CA SER A 338 13.00 -33.34 3.26
C SER A 338 13.06 -33.24 4.80
N ALA A 339 13.38 -32.08 5.37
CA ALA A 339 13.54 -31.90 6.83
C ALA A 339 12.29 -31.32 7.55
N VAL A 340 11.20 -31.02 6.84
CA VAL A 340 9.98 -30.40 7.42
C VAL A 340 8.88 -31.44 7.73
N ALA A 341 9.15 -32.73 7.48
CA ALA A 341 8.21 -33.83 7.73
C ALA A 341 8.58 -34.69 8.95
N GLY A 342 9.28 -34.12 9.94
CA GLY A 342 9.66 -34.79 11.20
C GLY A 342 9.12 -34.06 12.42
#